data_AF-A0A1M5UBY8-F1
#
_entry.id   AF-A0A1M5UBY8-F1
#
_cell.length_a   1.000
_cell.length_b   1.000
_cell.length_c   1.000
_cell.angle_alpha   90.00
_cell.angle_beta   90.00
_cell.angle_gamma   90.00
#
_symmetry.space_group_name_H-M   'P 1'
#
loop_
_entity.id
_entity.type
_entity.pdbx_description
1 polymer ?
#
loop_
_entity_poly.entity_id
_entity_poly.type
_entity_poly.pdbx_seq_one_letter_code
_entity_poly.pdbx_strand_id
1 'polypeptide(L)'
;MIKKIVLLLVILALASCSSSKPAIATTKKAAAVQTRTASAKRTAPAKPTAKYPSTNNTTEVIQSTSKTVVTSDLINNYVLQYKDIAMGNMKTYGIPASIILAQGILESGAGRGDLAVDANNHFGIKCHNDWLGESVRHDDDSAQECFRKYPQASESYRDHALFLVGKKRYATLFTYEKDDYKSWAKGLRAAGYATDPKYPDKLISYIERYNLHQYDCQVTGRNYVPINTSAPPKKSSYDVASDPKINMNSNDPNLYEVQKGDTLYSISKKFNLLVDDLKQKNNLTDNAISIGQRLKVK
;
A
#
# COMPACT_ATOMS: atom_id res chain seq x y z
N MET A 1 -13.34 -30.82 -63.57
CA MET A 1 -13.25 -30.53 -62.11
C MET A 1 -14.12 -29.36 -61.64
N ILE A 2 -15.18 -28.97 -62.36
CA ILE A 2 -16.11 -27.89 -61.93
C ILE A 2 -17.48 -28.42 -61.45
N LYS A 3 -17.82 -29.69 -61.72
CA LYS A 3 -19.11 -30.29 -61.29
C LYS A 3 -19.17 -30.81 -59.85
N LYS A 4 -18.04 -30.82 -59.11
CA LYS A 4 -18.01 -31.22 -57.68
C LYS A 4 -17.99 -30.03 -56.70
N ILE A 5 -17.82 -28.79 -57.19
CA ILE A 5 -17.80 -27.58 -56.36
C ILE A 5 -19.20 -26.94 -56.24
N VAL A 6 -20.09 -27.17 -57.21
CA VAL A 6 -21.48 -26.67 -57.17
C VAL A 6 -22.36 -27.45 -56.19
N LEU A 7 -22.02 -28.70 -55.86
CA LEU A 7 -22.77 -29.52 -54.89
C LEU A 7 -22.47 -29.16 -53.42
N LEU A 8 -21.38 -28.44 -53.15
CA LEU A 8 -20.96 -28.07 -51.79
C LEU A 8 -21.43 -26.66 -51.37
N LEU A 9 -21.94 -25.86 -52.32
CA LEU A 9 -22.53 -24.53 -52.06
C LEU A 9 -24.06 -24.53 -51.96
N VAL A 10 -24.74 -25.66 -52.21
CA VAL A 10 -26.21 -25.79 -52.12
C VAL A 10 -26.67 -26.40 -50.78
N ILE A 11 -25.76 -26.95 -49.96
CA ILE A 11 -26.10 -27.58 -48.67
C ILE A 11 -26.00 -26.62 -47.47
N LEU A 12 -25.46 -25.39 -47.64
CA LEU A 12 -25.40 -24.39 -46.55
C LEU A 12 -26.55 -23.36 -46.54
N ALA A 13 -27.63 -23.62 -47.27
CA ALA A 13 -28.79 -22.71 -47.37
C ALA A 13 -30.09 -23.26 -46.73
N LEU A 14 -30.03 -24.33 -45.91
CA LEU A 14 -31.21 -24.89 -45.24
C LEU A 14 -30.90 -25.27 -43.77
N ALA A 15 -30.57 -24.27 -42.96
CA ALA A 15 -30.63 -24.35 -41.51
C ALA A 15 -31.03 -22.99 -40.89
N SER A 16 -32.09 -22.39 -41.44
CA SER A 16 -32.82 -21.29 -40.80
C SER A 16 -33.95 -21.88 -39.96
N CYS A 17 -33.60 -22.46 -38.82
CA CYS A 17 -34.58 -22.83 -37.80
C CYS A 17 -34.87 -21.64 -36.90
N SER A 18 -36.12 -21.17 -37.04
CA SER A 18 -36.90 -20.38 -36.09
C SER A 18 -36.64 -20.76 -34.63
N SER A 19 -36.29 -19.75 -33.81
CA SER A 19 -36.47 -19.78 -32.36
C SER A 19 -37.21 -18.50 -31.96
N SER A 20 -38.44 -18.71 -31.50
CA SER A 20 -39.37 -17.71 -31.00
C SER A 20 -38.80 -16.94 -29.80
N LYS A 21 -38.62 -15.64 -29.95
CA LYS A 21 -38.45 -14.72 -28.80
C LYS A 21 -39.78 -14.65 -28.05
N PRO A 22 -39.83 -14.78 -26.71
CA PRO A 22 -41.03 -14.43 -25.99
C PRO A 22 -41.24 -12.90 -26.08
N ALA A 23 -42.44 -12.50 -26.50
CA ALA A 23 -42.90 -11.13 -26.38
C ALA A 23 -43.03 -10.80 -24.88
N ILE A 24 -42.17 -9.91 -24.38
CA ILE A 24 -42.38 -9.30 -23.07
C ILE A 24 -43.53 -8.31 -23.23
N ALA A 25 -44.73 -8.74 -22.83
CA ALA A 25 -45.88 -7.86 -22.68
C ALA A 25 -45.58 -6.83 -21.59
N THR A 26 -45.42 -5.57 -21.98
CA THR A 26 -45.43 -4.42 -21.08
C THR A 26 -46.85 -4.20 -20.57
N THR A 27 -47.18 -4.79 -19.42
CA THR A 27 -48.30 -4.30 -18.63
C THR A 27 -47.89 -2.98 -17.98
N LYS A 28 -48.41 -1.86 -18.52
CA LYS A 28 -48.40 -0.56 -17.82
C LYS A 28 -49.10 -0.75 -16.47
N LYS A 29 -48.35 -0.75 -15.37
CA LYS A 29 -48.94 -0.55 -14.05
C LYS A 29 -49.22 0.94 -13.88
N ALA A 30 -50.47 1.25 -13.56
CA ALA A 30 -50.99 2.59 -13.37
C ALA A 30 -50.15 3.40 -12.38
N ALA A 31 -50.08 4.71 -12.66
CA ALA A 31 -49.43 5.71 -11.83
C ALA A 31 -49.98 5.66 -10.40
N ALA A 32 -49.12 5.35 -9.44
CA ALA A 32 -49.41 5.57 -8.04
C ALA A 32 -49.26 7.07 -7.73
N VAL A 33 -50.37 7.65 -7.28
CA VAL A 33 -50.54 9.02 -6.81
C VAL A 33 -49.45 9.36 -5.79
N GLN A 34 -48.70 10.42 -6.06
CA GLN A 34 -47.81 11.06 -5.09
C GLN A 34 -48.65 11.75 -4.02
N THR A 35 -48.72 11.14 -2.83
CA THR A 35 -49.11 11.88 -1.63
C THR A 35 -47.85 12.54 -1.07
N ARG A 36 -47.82 13.87 -1.11
CA ARG A 36 -46.80 14.69 -0.46
C ARG A 36 -47.00 14.62 1.05
N THR A 37 -46.01 14.12 1.78
CA THR A 37 -45.86 14.37 3.22
C THR A 37 -44.50 15.01 3.47
N ALA A 38 -44.55 16.07 4.28
CA ALA A 38 -43.53 17.06 4.48
C ALA A 38 -42.28 16.54 5.22
N SER A 39 -41.14 17.09 4.79
CA SER A 39 -39.94 17.47 5.56
C SER A 39 -39.70 16.78 6.92
N ALA A 40 -38.69 15.90 6.94
CA ALA A 40 -37.89 15.63 8.13
C ALA A 40 -36.40 15.82 7.77
N LYS A 41 -35.84 16.93 8.23
CA LYS A 41 -34.43 17.31 8.17
C LYS A 41 -33.59 16.26 8.92
N ARG A 42 -33.02 15.28 8.20
CA ARG A 42 -31.99 14.39 8.76
C ARG A 42 -30.67 15.12 8.81
N THR A 43 -30.28 15.51 10.01
CA THR A 43 -28.93 15.93 10.38
C THR A 43 -27.94 14.83 10.01
N ALA A 44 -26.88 15.22 9.30
CA ALA A 44 -25.73 14.37 9.04
C ALA A 44 -25.09 13.91 10.37
N PRO A 45 -24.67 12.64 10.52
CA PRO A 45 -23.95 12.22 11.70
C PRO A 45 -22.61 12.96 11.76
N ALA A 46 -22.40 13.67 12.87
CA ALA A 46 -21.19 14.41 13.14
C ALA A 46 -19.97 13.49 13.16
N LYS A 47 -18.96 13.88 12.38
CA LYS A 47 -17.60 13.35 12.36
C LYS A 47 -17.05 13.34 13.80
N PRO A 48 -16.56 12.21 14.36
CA PRO A 48 -15.90 12.24 15.65
C PRO A 48 -14.56 12.97 15.50
N THR A 49 -14.51 14.22 15.95
CA THR A 49 -13.27 14.96 16.16
C THR A 49 -12.57 14.43 17.40
N ALA A 50 -11.75 13.41 17.23
CA ALA A 50 -10.78 13.01 18.25
C ALA A 50 -9.69 14.10 18.33
N LYS A 51 -9.73 14.92 19.38
CA LYS A 51 -8.60 15.75 19.78
C LYS A 51 -7.53 14.83 20.36
N TYR A 52 -6.50 14.51 19.58
CA TYR A 52 -5.30 13.86 20.10
C TYR A 52 -4.34 14.91 20.71
N PRO A 53 -3.77 14.65 21.90
CA PRO A 53 -2.88 15.58 22.58
C PRO A 53 -1.55 15.73 21.82
N SER A 54 -1.10 16.99 21.70
CA SER A 54 0.16 17.37 21.08
C SER A 54 1.35 16.87 21.89
N THR A 55 2.19 16.04 21.28
CA THR A 55 3.56 15.76 21.76
C THR A 55 4.54 16.01 20.62
N ASN A 56 5.59 16.78 20.93
CA ASN A 56 6.59 17.28 19.99
C ASN A 56 7.27 16.14 19.21
N ASN A 57 6.84 15.94 17.96
CA ASN A 57 7.47 15.03 17.00
C ASN A 57 8.39 15.83 16.07
N THR A 58 9.62 15.34 15.87
CA THR A 58 10.45 15.76 14.73
C THR A 58 9.75 15.30 13.45
N THR A 59 8.99 16.21 12.84
CA THR A 59 8.29 16.01 11.59
C THR A 59 9.31 15.86 10.46
N GLU A 60 9.66 14.63 10.08
CA GLU A 60 10.25 14.41 8.76
C GLU A 60 9.18 14.65 7.70
N VAL A 61 9.29 15.78 6.99
CA VAL A 61 8.43 16.09 5.86
C VAL A 61 8.86 15.20 4.69
N ILE A 62 8.15 14.09 4.48
CA ILE A 62 8.37 13.26 3.30
C ILE A 62 7.45 13.75 2.19
N GLN A 63 8.04 14.13 1.05
CA GLN A 63 7.31 14.60 -0.13
C GLN A 63 6.59 13.43 -0.81
N SER A 64 5.35 13.17 -0.38
CA SER A 64 4.40 12.37 -1.15
C SER A 64 4.00 13.11 -2.43
N THR A 65 3.57 12.38 -3.46
CA THR A 65 2.92 12.98 -4.64
C THR A 65 1.71 13.82 -4.25
N SER A 66 1.07 13.52 -3.12
CA SER A 66 -0.11 14.22 -2.60
C SER A 66 0.16 15.48 -1.74
N LYS A 67 1.35 16.09 -1.79
CA LYS A 67 1.71 17.32 -1.02
C LYS A 67 1.46 17.25 0.50
N THR A 68 1.23 16.06 1.06
CA THR A 68 0.85 15.87 2.48
C THR A 68 2.07 15.56 3.34
N VAL A 69 2.16 16.17 4.53
CA VAL A 69 3.17 15.84 5.55
C VAL A 69 2.76 14.55 6.28
N VAL A 70 3.62 13.54 6.24
CA VAL A 70 3.34 12.21 6.83
C VAL A 70 4.40 11.86 7.87
N THR A 71 3.95 11.49 9.08
CA THR A 71 4.84 11.06 10.18
C THR A 71 5.12 9.56 10.10
N SER A 72 6.20 9.10 10.74
CA SER A 72 6.52 7.66 10.82
C SER A 72 5.39 6.81 11.41
N ASP A 73 4.66 7.34 12.39
CA ASP A 73 3.55 6.62 13.01
C ASP A 73 2.38 6.42 12.04
N LEU A 74 2.10 7.41 11.19
CA LEU A 74 1.10 7.29 10.13
C LEU A 74 1.51 6.22 9.11
N ILE A 75 2.79 6.16 8.75
CA ILE A 75 3.31 5.13 7.84
C ILE A 75 3.21 3.74 8.47
N ASN A 76 3.62 3.58 9.73
CA ASN A 76 3.50 2.30 10.43
C ASN A 76 2.03 1.84 10.53
N ASN A 77 1.11 2.74 10.83
CA ASN A 77 -0.32 2.43 10.85
C ASN A 77 -0.84 1.99 9.47
N TYR A 78 -0.44 2.69 8.40
CA TYR A 78 -0.76 2.30 7.04
C TYR A 78 -0.23 0.91 6.70
N VAL A 79 1.03 0.61 7.05
CA VAL A 79 1.63 -0.71 6.85
C VAL A 79 0.86 -1.78 7.60
N LEU A 80 0.54 -1.56 8.88
CA LEU A 80 -0.23 -2.51 9.69
C LEU A 80 -1.63 -2.76 9.10
N GLN A 81 -2.27 -1.72 8.58
CA GLN A 81 -3.60 -1.81 7.99
C GLN A 81 -3.61 -2.60 6.67
N TYR A 82 -2.57 -2.46 5.84
CA TYR A 82 -2.58 -2.96 4.47
C TYR A 82 -1.62 -4.11 4.17
N LYS A 83 -0.77 -4.53 5.13
CA LYS A 83 0.21 -5.62 4.92
C LYS A 83 -0.42 -6.91 4.41
N ASP A 84 -1.56 -7.33 4.97
CA ASP A 84 -2.18 -8.62 4.61
C ASP A 84 -2.77 -8.57 3.19
N ILE A 85 -3.29 -7.40 2.79
CA ILE A 85 -3.75 -7.14 1.42
C ILE A 85 -2.55 -7.19 0.46
N ALA A 86 -1.44 -6.52 0.80
CA ALA A 86 -0.23 -6.54 -0.02
C ALA A 86 0.36 -7.95 -0.16
N MET A 87 0.44 -8.70 0.94
CA MET A 87 0.89 -10.10 0.93
C MET A 87 -0.05 -11.01 0.12
N GLY A 88 -1.36 -10.82 0.22
CA GLY A 88 -2.34 -11.54 -0.60
C GLY A 88 -2.17 -11.26 -2.09
N ASN A 89 -1.94 -9.98 -2.46
CA ASN A 89 -1.64 -9.59 -3.82
C ASN A 89 -0.30 -10.17 -4.30
N MET A 90 0.73 -10.19 -3.45
CA MET A 90 2.00 -10.83 -3.78
C MET A 90 1.83 -12.33 -4.08
N LYS A 91 1.06 -13.05 -3.25
CA LYS A 91 0.75 -14.48 -3.48
C LYS A 91 0.03 -14.70 -4.80
N THR A 92 -0.92 -13.82 -5.13
CA THR A 92 -1.82 -13.99 -6.28
C THR A 92 -1.17 -13.52 -7.59
N TYR A 93 -0.45 -12.41 -7.56
CA TYR A 93 0.00 -11.68 -8.73
C TYR A 93 1.53 -11.61 -8.87
N GLY A 94 2.29 -11.97 -7.84
CA GLY A 94 3.75 -12.08 -7.91
C GLY A 94 4.53 -10.77 -7.75
N ILE A 95 3.86 -9.66 -7.39
CA ILE A 95 4.53 -8.38 -7.08
C ILE A 95 4.96 -8.42 -5.60
N PRO A 96 6.22 -8.08 -5.25
CA PRO A 96 6.66 -8.05 -3.85
C PRO A 96 5.70 -7.20 -2.98
N ALA A 97 5.32 -7.74 -1.82
CA ALA A 97 4.45 -7.03 -0.88
C ALA A 97 5.11 -5.72 -0.41
N SER A 98 6.44 -5.71 -0.26
CA SER A 98 7.22 -4.52 0.06
C SER A 98 7.08 -3.41 -0.98
N ILE A 99 7.09 -3.76 -2.27
CA ILE A 99 6.88 -2.84 -3.39
C ILE A 99 5.47 -2.27 -3.35
N ILE A 100 4.46 -3.12 -3.20
CA ILE A 100 3.05 -2.69 -3.11
C ILE A 100 2.86 -1.70 -1.96
N LEU A 101 3.40 -2.01 -0.77
CA LEU A 101 3.30 -1.13 0.40
C LEU A 101 4.06 0.19 0.19
N ALA A 102 5.27 0.15 -0.34
CA ALA A 102 6.08 1.35 -0.57
C ALA A 102 5.45 2.28 -1.60
N GLN A 103 4.90 1.73 -2.69
CA GLN A 103 4.13 2.51 -3.66
C GLN A 103 2.87 3.08 -3.01
N GLY A 104 2.09 2.25 -2.29
CA GLY A 104 0.92 2.73 -1.58
C GLY A 104 1.25 3.90 -0.63
N ILE A 105 2.31 3.80 0.17
CA ILE A 105 2.76 4.89 1.05
C ILE A 105 3.10 6.15 0.25
N LEU A 106 3.90 6.03 -0.80
CA LEU A 106 4.37 7.16 -1.59
C LEU A 106 3.23 7.86 -2.33
N GLU A 107 2.40 7.10 -3.05
CA GLU A 107 1.35 7.60 -3.94
C GLU A 107 0.14 8.15 -3.16
N SER A 108 -0.20 7.54 -2.02
CA SER A 108 -1.35 7.99 -1.21
C SER A 108 -0.99 8.91 -0.05
N GLY A 109 0.29 9.18 0.16
CA GLY A 109 0.76 9.87 1.37
C GLY A 109 0.37 9.09 2.64
N ALA A 110 0.63 7.78 2.64
CA ALA A 110 0.15 6.84 3.66
C ALA A 110 -1.37 6.95 3.93
N GLY A 111 -2.16 7.00 2.86
CA GLY A 111 -3.63 7.01 2.89
C GLY A 111 -4.25 8.35 3.23
N ARG A 112 -3.46 9.43 3.30
CA ARG A 112 -3.93 10.77 3.67
C ARG A 112 -4.22 11.71 2.51
N GLY A 113 -3.73 11.39 1.31
CA GLY A 113 -4.00 12.19 0.12
C GLY A 113 -5.48 12.16 -0.22
N ASP A 114 -6.00 13.28 -0.73
CA ASP A 114 -7.42 13.47 -1.02
C ASP A 114 -7.98 12.35 -1.90
N LEU A 115 -7.23 11.93 -2.93
CA LEU A 115 -7.63 10.83 -3.79
C LEU A 115 -7.77 9.47 -3.06
N ALA A 116 -6.91 9.20 -2.08
CA ALA A 116 -7.01 7.98 -1.27
C ALA A 116 -8.19 8.06 -0.30
N VAL A 117 -8.42 9.22 0.31
CA VAL A 117 -9.50 9.46 1.27
C VAL A 117 -10.87 9.44 0.60
N ASP A 118 -11.02 10.13 -0.53
CA ASP A 118 -12.33 10.37 -1.16
C ASP A 118 -12.72 9.25 -2.14
N ALA A 119 -11.73 8.57 -2.72
CA ALA A 119 -11.96 7.59 -3.77
C ALA A 119 -11.42 6.19 -3.47
N ASN A 120 -10.83 5.97 -2.28
CA ASN A 120 -10.11 4.73 -1.95
C ASN A 120 -9.03 4.38 -3.00
N ASN A 121 -8.51 5.34 -3.74
CA ASN A 121 -7.54 5.11 -4.82
C ASN A 121 -6.13 5.41 -4.29
N HIS A 122 -5.46 4.36 -3.80
CA HIS A 122 -4.18 4.48 -3.10
C HIS A 122 -2.97 4.60 -4.05
N PHE A 123 -3.17 4.38 -5.35
CA PHE A 123 -2.09 4.28 -6.34
C PHE A 123 -2.22 5.28 -7.49
N GLY A 124 -3.15 6.23 -7.39
CA GLY A 124 -3.35 7.24 -8.43
C GLY A 124 -3.80 6.67 -9.78
N ILE A 125 -4.55 5.57 -9.79
CA ILE A 125 -4.93 4.91 -11.05
C ILE A 125 -5.96 5.78 -11.79
N LYS A 126 -5.54 6.30 -12.95
CA LYS A 126 -6.38 7.12 -13.83
C LYS A 126 -7.47 6.28 -14.51
N CYS A 127 -8.56 6.94 -14.90
CA CYS A 127 -9.54 6.34 -15.78
C CYS A 127 -8.90 6.09 -17.15
N HIS A 128 -9.10 4.89 -17.67
CA HIS A 128 -8.79 4.55 -19.06
C HIS A 128 -10.09 4.14 -19.75
N ASN A 129 -10.06 3.94 -21.07
CA ASN A 129 -11.26 3.66 -21.87
C ASN A 129 -12.00 2.37 -21.46
N ASP A 130 -11.34 1.49 -20.72
CA ASP A 130 -11.86 0.23 -20.19
C ASP A 130 -12.48 0.35 -18.78
N TRP A 131 -12.38 1.51 -18.14
CA TRP A 131 -12.94 1.72 -16.80
C TRP A 131 -14.44 2.02 -16.85
N LEU A 132 -15.24 1.08 -16.32
CA LEU A 132 -16.69 1.19 -16.23
C LEU A 132 -17.20 1.47 -14.81
N GLY A 133 -16.29 1.55 -13.83
CA GLY A 133 -16.63 1.79 -12.43
C GLY A 133 -16.83 3.27 -12.09
N GLU A 134 -17.04 3.57 -10.81
CA GLU A 134 -17.12 4.95 -10.34
C GLU A 134 -15.81 5.71 -10.59
N SER A 135 -15.89 7.03 -10.71
CA SER A 135 -14.73 7.89 -10.90
C SER A 135 -14.86 9.20 -10.12
N VAL A 136 -13.73 9.81 -9.80
CA VAL A 136 -13.66 11.18 -9.30
C VAL A 136 -12.83 12.06 -10.24
N ARG A 137 -13.06 13.38 -10.18
CA ARG A 137 -12.23 14.37 -10.86
C ARG A 137 -11.26 14.95 -9.85
N HIS A 138 -9.98 14.99 -10.20
CA HIS A 138 -8.92 15.50 -9.35
C HIS A 138 -7.88 16.20 -10.22
N ASP A 139 -7.29 17.27 -9.71
CA ASP A 139 -6.21 17.98 -10.39
C ASP A 139 -4.88 17.31 -10.05
N ASP A 140 -4.13 16.84 -11.05
CA ASP A 140 -2.83 16.17 -10.87
C ASP A 140 -1.79 16.71 -11.87
N ASP A 141 -1.60 16.04 -13.01
CA ASP A 141 -0.78 16.55 -14.11
C ASP A 141 -1.55 17.60 -14.93
N SER A 142 -2.87 17.47 -14.97
CA SER A 142 -3.81 18.37 -15.62
C SER A 142 -5.04 18.60 -14.76
N ALA A 143 -5.76 19.69 -15.02
CA ALA A 143 -7.00 19.99 -14.32
C ALA A 143 -8.06 18.93 -14.65
N GLN A 144 -8.79 18.49 -13.62
CA GLN A 144 -9.94 17.61 -13.71
C GLN A 144 -9.67 16.29 -14.43
N GLU A 145 -8.50 15.71 -14.18
CA GLU A 145 -8.20 14.36 -14.62
C GLU A 145 -9.15 13.36 -13.96
N CYS A 146 -9.50 12.32 -14.71
CA CYS A 146 -10.37 11.26 -14.23
C CYS A 146 -9.55 10.21 -13.50
N PHE A 147 -9.93 9.91 -12.27
CA PHE A 147 -9.35 8.83 -11.48
C PHE A 147 -10.41 7.81 -11.11
N ARG A 148 -9.99 6.54 -11.07
CA ARG A 148 -10.85 5.43 -10.65
C ARG A 148 -11.25 5.63 -9.19
N LYS A 149 -12.49 5.31 -8.85
CA LYS A 149 -13.01 5.29 -7.47
C LYS A 149 -13.42 3.89 -7.11
N TYR A 150 -13.06 3.49 -5.90
CA TYR A 150 -13.27 2.14 -5.40
C TYR A 150 -14.18 2.14 -4.17
N PRO A 151 -14.97 1.07 -3.97
CA PRO A 151 -15.74 0.89 -2.74
C PRO A 151 -14.87 0.80 -1.48
N GLN A 152 -13.67 0.25 -1.60
CA GLN A 152 -12.72 0.05 -0.50
C GLN A 152 -11.28 0.00 -1.03
N ALA A 153 -10.33 0.34 -0.16
CA ALA A 153 -8.91 0.41 -0.52
C ALA A 153 -8.38 -0.88 -1.15
N SER A 154 -8.77 -2.07 -0.66
CA SER A 154 -8.27 -3.35 -1.19
C SER A 154 -8.59 -3.58 -2.68
N GLU A 155 -9.66 -2.99 -3.21
CA GLU A 155 -9.94 -3.03 -4.65
C GLU A 155 -8.93 -2.18 -5.45
N SER A 156 -8.45 -1.05 -4.92
CA SER A 156 -7.37 -0.30 -5.57
C SER A 156 -6.03 -1.03 -5.53
N TYR A 157 -5.76 -1.80 -4.47
CA TYR A 157 -4.57 -2.67 -4.38
C TYR A 157 -4.63 -3.77 -5.43
N ARG A 158 -5.80 -4.40 -5.58
CA ARG A 158 -6.02 -5.42 -6.60
C ARG A 158 -5.90 -4.84 -8.00
N ASP A 159 -6.51 -3.69 -8.27
CA ASP A 159 -6.45 -3.05 -9.58
C ASP A 159 -5.04 -2.58 -9.92
N HIS A 160 -4.28 -2.08 -8.93
CA HIS A 160 -2.84 -1.82 -9.09
C HIS A 160 -2.06 -3.08 -9.49
N ALA A 161 -2.34 -4.22 -8.85
CA ALA A 161 -1.70 -5.48 -9.21
C ALA A 161 -2.06 -5.92 -10.64
N LEU A 162 -3.34 -5.84 -11.01
CA LEU A 162 -3.81 -6.15 -12.36
C LEU A 162 -3.23 -5.20 -13.42
N PHE A 163 -3.04 -3.92 -13.08
CA PHE A 163 -2.39 -2.93 -13.95
C PHE A 163 -0.95 -3.34 -14.29
N LEU A 164 -0.18 -3.77 -13.28
CA LEU A 164 1.21 -4.20 -13.49
C LEU A 164 1.28 -5.53 -14.25
N VAL A 165 0.45 -6.51 -13.88
CA VAL A 165 0.40 -7.83 -14.54
C VAL A 165 -0.07 -7.70 -16.00
N GLY A 166 -1.09 -6.89 -16.26
CA GLY A 166 -1.76 -6.81 -17.55
C GLY A 166 -1.01 -6.05 -18.63
N LYS A 167 0.01 -5.24 -18.28
CA LYS A 167 0.73 -4.41 -19.25
C LYS A 167 2.09 -4.98 -19.59
N LYS A 168 2.27 -5.33 -20.87
CA LYS A 168 3.51 -5.91 -21.44
C LYS A 168 4.79 -5.17 -21.05
N ARG A 169 4.75 -3.84 -20.91
CA ARG A 169 5.90 -3.01 -20.50
C ARG A 169 6.49 -3.41 -19.14
N TYR A 170 5.69 -4.01 -18.25
CA TYR A 170 6.11 -4.45 -16.92
C TYR A 170 6.48 -5.93 -16.86
N ALA A 171 6.36 -6.69 -17.96
CA ALA A 171 6.56 -8.14 -17.96
C ALA A 171 7.94 -8.57 -17.42
N THR A 172 9.00 -7.79 -17.71
CA THR A 172 10.35 -8.08 -17.22
C THR A 172 10.45 -8.03 -15.70
N LEU A 173 9.61 -7.25 -15.00
CA LEU A 173 9.61 -7.21 -13.53
C LEU A 173 9.33 -8.58 -12.92
N PHE A 174 8.43 -9.33 -13.54
CA PHE A 174 8.01 -10.66 -13.08
C PHE A 174 9.05 -11.76 -13.36
N THR A 175 10.19 -11.41 -13.97
CA THR A 175 11.36 -12.30 -14.10
C THR A 175 12.33 -12.17 -12.93
N TYR A 176 12.20 -11.11 -12.11
CA TYR A 176 13.00 -10.94 -10.91
C TYR A 176 12.49 -11.83 -9.78
N GLU A 177 13.39 -12.14 -8.85
CA GLU A 177 13.02 -12.80 -7.61
C GLU A 177 11.97 -12.00 -6.85
N LYS A 178 11.03 -12.71 -6.22
CA LYS A 178 9.85 -12.10 -5.58
C LYS A 178 10.17 -11.30 -4.31
N ASP A 179 11.40 -11.35 -3.83
CA ASP A 179 11.92 -10.55 -2.71
C ASP A 179 13.05 -9.59 -3.14
N ASP A 180 13.39 -9.52 -4.44
CA ASP A 180 14.36 -8.55 -4.97
C ASP A 180 13.69 -7.20 -5.24
N TYR A 181 13.26 -6.55 -4.16
CA TYR A 181 12.61 -5.26 -4.23
C TYR A 181 13.49 -4.17 -4.86
N LYS A 182 14.82 -4.33 -4.86
CA LYS A 182 15.75 -3.36 -5.46
C LYS A 182 15.69 -3.41 -6.98
N SER A 183 15.70 -4.60 -7.56
CA SER A 183 15.51 -4.78 -9.00
C SER A 183 14.10 -4.38 -9.43
N TRP A 184 13.08 -4.71 -8.63
CA TRP A 184 11.71 -4.24 -8.86
C TRP A 184 11.59 -2.72 -8.88
N ALA A 185 12.13 -2.00 -7.89
CA ALA A 185 12.05 -0.54 -7.81
C ALA A 185 12.74 0.13 -9.02
N LYS A 186 13.93 -0.35 -9.41
CA LYS A 186 14.65 0.13 -10.60
C LYS A 186 13.90 -0.19 -11.89
N GLY A 187 13.41 -1.42 -11.98
CA GLY A 187 12.65 -1.91 -13.12
C GLY A 187 11.34 -1.15 -13.33
N LEU A 188 10.61 -0.80 -12.27
CA LEU A 188 9.36 -0.03 -12.35
C LEU A 188 9.61 1.31 -13.04
N ARG A 189 10.67 2.01 -12.65
CA ARG A 189 11.08 3.25 -13.32
C ARG A 189 11.53 2.99 -14.76
N ALA A 190 12.37 1.99 -15.00
CA ALA A 190 12.85 1.67 -16.35
C ALA A 190 11.71 1.30 -17.32
N ALA A 191 10.70 0.60 -16.81
CA ALA A 191 9.46 0.29 -17.50
C ALA A 191 8.56 1.52 -17.66
N GLY A 192 8.87 2.65 -17.01
CA GLY A 192 8.22 3.97 -17.09
C GLY A 192 6.96 4.12 -16.24
N TYR A 193 6.91 3.46 -15.08
CA TYR A 193 5.88 3.72 -14.06
C TYR A 193 5.93 5.17 -13.57
N ALA A 194 7.13 5.70 -13.34
CA ALA A 194 7.37 7.08 -12.92
C ALA A 194 8.48 7.72 -13.76
N THR A 195 8.39 9.04 -13.97
CA THR A 195 9.43 9.83 -14.66
C THR A 195 10.56 10.26 -13.72
N ASP A 196 10.28 10.37 -12.42
CA ASP A 196 11.25 10.82 -11.41
C ASP A 196 12.49 9.90 -11.35
N PRO A 197 13.72 10.41 -11.58
CA PRO A 197 14.96 9.65 -11.43
C PRO A 197 15.16 9.03 -10.05
N LYS A 198 14.64 9.66 -8.99
CA LYS A 198 14.77 9.19 -7.60
C LYS A 198 13.66 8.23 -7.18
N TYR A 199 12.72 7.90 -8.05
CA TYR A 199 11.61 6.99 -7.72
C TYR A 199 12.08 5.65 -7.12
N PRO A 200 13.09 4.96 -7.70
CA PRO A 200 13.58 3.72 -7.11
C PRO A 200 14.14 3.91 -5.70
N ASP A 201 14.92 4.96 -5.47
CA ASP A 201 15.54 5.26 -4.17
C ASP A 201 14.49 5.59 -3.12
N LYS A 202 13.41 6.28 -3.49
CA LYS A 202 12.27 6.55 -2.60
C LYS A 202 11.60 5.25 -2.15
N LEU A 203 11.30 4.35 -3.09
CA LEU A 203 10.71 3.05 -2.75
C LEU A 203 11.64 2.23 -1.85
N ILE A 204 12.91 2.10 -2.23
CA ILE A 204 13.93 1.39 -1.45
C ILE A 204 14.03 2.00 -0.04
N SER A 205 14.04 3.32 0.09
CA SER A 205 14.07 4.00 1.39
C SER A 205 12.87 3.61 2.26
N TYR A 206 11.65 3.57 1.73
CA TYR A 206 10.49 3.11 2.51
C TYR A 206 10.61 1.64 2.90
N ILE A 207 11.03 0.79 1.98
CA ILE A 207 11.17 -0.65 2.21
C ILE A 207 12.18 -0.93 3.31
N GLU A 208 13.35 -0.30 3.25
CA GLU A 208 14.42 -0.52 4.22
C GLU A 208 14.10 0.14 5.57
N ARG A 209 13.61 1.39 5.57
CA ARG A 209 13.31 2.14 6.81
C ARG A 209 12.19 1.53 7.63
N TYR A 210 11.16 1.00 6.96
CA TYR A 210 9.99 0.41 7.62
C TYR A 210 10.01 -1.13 7.55
N ASN A 211 11.16 -1.71 7.16
CA ASN A 211 11.37 -3.16 7.07
C ASN A 211 10.28 -3.89 6.28
N LEU A 212 9.79 -3.31 5.18
CA LEU A 212 8.65 -3.85 4.44
C LEU A 212 8.98 -5.19 3.75
N HIS A 213 10.26 -5.46 3.46
CA HIS A 213 10.71 -6.73 2.87
C HIS A 213 10.48 -7.93 3.79
N GLN A 214 10.23 -7.72 5.09
CA GLN A 214 9.81 -8.80 5.99
C GLN A 214 8.53 -9.50 5.48
N TYR A 215 7.64 -8.77 4.81
CA TYR A 215 6.40 -9.33 4.27
C TYR A 215 6.66 -10.16 3.01
N ASP A 216 7.69 -9.82 2.22
CA ASP A 216 8.13 -10.65 1.10
C ASP A 216 8.69 -11.99 1.61
N CYS A 217 9.51 -11.94 2.67
CA CYS A 217 10.06 -13.12 3.34
C CYS A 217 8.94 -14.02 3.87
N GLN A 218 7.92 -13.44 4.52
CA GLN A 218 6.76 -14.19 5.02
C GLN A 218 5.98 -14.89 3.90
N VAL A 219 5.82 -14.26 2.74
CA VAL A 219 5.13 -14.87 1.60
C VAL A 219 5.98 -15.95 0.92
N THR A 220 7.29 -15.72 0.79
CA THR A 220 8.21 -16.64 0.10
C THR A 220 8.72 -17.78 0.98
N GLY A 221 8.47 -17.72 2.30
CA GLY A 221 9.02 -18.67 3.27
C GLY A 221 10.52 -18.51 3.51
N ARG A 222 11.13 -17.40 3.05
CA ARG A 222 12.55 -17.10 3.30
C ARG A 222 12.72 -16.53 4.71
N ASN A 223 13.88 -16.75 5.30
CA ASN A 223 14.23 -16.18 6.59
C ASN A 223 14.42 -14.67 6.45
N TYR A 224 13.70 -13.91 7.26
CA TYR A 224 13.88 -12.46 7.34
C TYR A 224 15.22 -12.13 8.00
N VAL A 225 16.02 -11.30 7.30
CA VAL A 225 17.23 -10.68 7.85
C VAL A 225 16.95 -9.18 7.97
N PRO A 226 16.93 -8.62 9.20
CA PRO A 226 16.79 -7.19 9.40
C PRO A 226 17.92 -6.45 8.71
N ILE A 227 17.58 -5.36 8.00
CA ILE A 227 18.60 -4.48 7.42
C ILE A 227 19.09 -3.59 8.55
N ASN A 228 20.36 -3.76 8.92
CA ASN A 228 20.98 -2.97 9.98
C ASN A 228 21.30 -1.57 9.44
N THR A 229 20.32 -0.65 9.48
CA THR A 229 20.45 0.75 9.01
C THR A 229 21.23 1.64 9.97
N SER A 230 21.84 1.09 11.02
CA SER A 230 22.75 1.80 11.94
C SER A 230 24.11 2.11 11.31
N ALA A 231 24.39 1.58 10.12
CA ALA A 231 25.48 2.08 9.29
C ALA A 231 25.09 3.46 8.72
N PRO A 232 25.91 4.52 8.89
CA PRO A 232 25.79 5.72 8.08
C PRO A 232 25.70 5.30 6.61
N PRO A 233 24.97 6.02 5.73
CA PRO A 233 24.88 5.65 4.32
C PRO A 233 26.30 5.38 3.83
N LYS A 234 26.58 4.13 3.42
CA LYS A 234 27.87 3.80 2.81
C LYS A 234 27.97 4.68 1.58
N LYS A 235 28.66 5.82 1.70
CA LYS A 235 29.43 6.36 0.59
C LYS A 235 30.23 5.18 0.05
N SER A 236 30.18 5.02 -1.27
CA SER A 236 31.05 4.15 -2.03
C SER A 236 32.40 3.98 -1.32
N SER A 237 32.76 2.74 -1.04
CA SER A 237 33.96 2.34 -0.32
C SER A 237 35.23 2.97 -0.90
N TYR A 238 35.90 3.76 -0.06
CA TYR A 238 37.36 3.89 0.02
C TYR A 238 37.75 3.86 1.51
N ASP A 239 38.30 2.72 1.92
CA ASP A 239 39.33 2.40 2.93
C ASP A 239 39.30 2.85 4.42
N VAL A 240 39.74 1.87 5.23
CA VAL A 240 40.59 1.87 6.44
C VAL A 240 39.97 1.43 7.80
N ALA A 241 40.66 0.43 8.40
CA ALA A 241 40.51 -0.29 9.68
C ALA A 241 40.73 0.62 10.93
N SER A 242 40.58 0.25 12.23
CA SER A 242 40.86 -0.98 13.01
C SER A 242 40.48 -0.83 14.53
N ASP A 243 39.79 -1.83 15.11
CA ASP A 243 39.96 -2.54 16.44
C ASP A 243 39.99 -1.81 17.85
N PRO A 244 40.01 -2.49 19.06
CA PRO A 244 38.84 -2.70 19.99
C PRO A 244 39.06 -2.53 21.55
N LYS A 245 37.97 -2.78 22.34
CA LYS A 245 37.79 -3.19 23.80
C LYS A 245 37.48 -2.15 24.90
N ILE A 246 36.56 -2.51 25.84
CA ILE A 246 36.69 -2.64 27.34
C ILE A 246 35.33 -2.99 28.02
N ASN A 247 35.40 -3.62 29.21
CA ASN A 247 34.43 -4.36 30.05
C ASN A 247 33.77 -3.51 31.20
N MET A 248 32.78 -4.10 31.90
CA MET A 248 31.71 -3.58 32.80
C MET A 248 32.07 -3.09 34.24
N ASN A 249 31.32 -2.09 34.79
CA ASN A 249 30.67 -2.13 36.14
C ASN A 249 29.66 -0.98 36.45
N SER A 250 28.61 -1.30 37.22
CA SER A 250 27.71 -0.46 38.09
C SER A 250 26.96 0.79 37.58
N ASN A 251 26.95 1.04 36.27
CA ASN A 251 25.80 1.59 35.57
C ASN A 251 25.48 0.47 34.60
N ASP A 252 24.34 -0.22 34.68
CA ASP A 252 24.01 -1.08 33.55
C ASP A 252 23.48 -0.14 32.45
N PRO A 253 24.28 0.25 31.43
CA PRO A 253 23.78 1.10 30.35
C PRO A 253 22.67 0.40 29.56
N ASN A 254 22.41 -0.87 29.90
CA ASN A 254 21.39 -1.71 29.33
C ASN A 254 20.08 -1.65 30.11
N LEU A 255 19.94 -0.85 31.17
CA LEU A 255 18.67 -0.66 31.89
C LEU A 255 18.19 0.80 31.80
N TYR A 256 16.93 0.99 31.45
CA TYR A 256 16.26 2.29 31.38
C TYR A 256 15.06 2.36 32.31
N GLU A 257 14.94 3.45 33.07
CA GLU A 257 13.78 3.72 33.91
C GLU A 257 12.75 4.56 33.15
N VAL A 258 11.53 4.04 33.03
CA VAL A 258 10.40 4.68 32.34
C VAL A 258 10.06 6.01 33.01
N GLN A 259 10.13 7.10 32.23
CA GLN A 259 9.83 8.45 32.69
C GLN A 259 8.38 8.84 32.35
N LYS A 260 7.88 9.91 32.98
CA LYS A 260 6.55 10.46 32.66
C LYS A 260 6.47 10.86 31.19
N GLY A 261 5.58 10.21 30.44
CA GLY A 261 5.37 10.43 29.00
C GLY A 261 6.08 9.43 28.09
N ASP A 262 6.84 8.48 28.65
CA ASP A 262 7.43 7.40 27.85
C ASP A 262 6.38 6.39 27.39
N THR A 263 6.62 5.84 26.21
CA THR A 263 5.93 4.68 25.63
C THR A 263 6.98 3.65 25.24
N LEU A 264 6.60 2.37 25.05
CA LEU A 264 7.57 1.38 24.56
C LEU A 264 8.24 1.80 23.26
N TYR A 265 7.52 2.53 22.40
CA TYR A 265 8.05 3.06 21.17
C TYR A 265 9.06 4.20 21.38
N SER A 266 8.79 5.16 22.26
CA SER A 266 9.76 6.24 22.54
C SER A 266 11.04 5.68 23.16
N ILE A 267 10.91 4.65 24.00
CA ILE A 267 12.04 3.94 24.61
C ILE A 267 12.76 3.10 23.57
N SER A 268 12.05 2.32 22.77
CA SER A 268 12.67 1.50 21.72
C SER A 268 13.43 2.39 20.75
N LYS A 269 12.90 3.56 20.38
CA LYS A 269 13.61 4.55 19.58
C LYS A 269 14.85 5.13 20.29
N LYS A 270 14.72 5.48 21.57
CA LYS A 270 15.82 6.03 22.39
C LYS A 270 17.02 5.09 22.48
N PHE A 271 16.76 3.79 22.51
CA PHE A 271 17.78 2.75 22.62
C PHE A 271 18.01 1.97 21.32
N ASN A 272 17.40 2.41 20.23
CA ASN A 272 17.45 1.77 18.92
C ASN A 272 17.13 0.25 18.95
N LEU A 273 16.07 -0.10 19.68
CA LEU A 273 15.47 -1.42 19.74
C LEU A 273 14.14 -1.44 18.99
N LEU A 274 13.72 -2.64 18.55
CA LEU A 274 12.33 -2.86 18.16
C LEU A 274 11.44 -2.89 19.40
N VAL A 275 10.19 -2.45 19.25
CA VAL A 275 9.21 -2.53 20.34
C VAL A 275 9.01 -3.98 20.76
N ASP A 276 8.94 -4.92 19.80
CA ASP A 276 8.75 -6.33 20.09
C ASP A 276 9.96 -6.96 20.78
N ASP A 277 11.19 -6.58 20.42
CA ASP A 277 12.41 -7.01 21.12
C ASP A 277 12.44 -6.45 22.54
N LEU A 278 12.09 -5.17 22.70
CA LEU A 278 11.98 -4.54 24.00
C LEU A 278 10.92 -5.23 24.86
N LYS A 279 9.80 -5.68 24.28
CA LYS A 279 8.77 -6.45 24.97
C LYS A 279 9.26 -7.84 25.36
N GLN A 280 9.88 -8.57 24.44
CA GLN A 280 10.38 -9.92 24.68
C GLN A 280 11.48 -9.93 25.76
N LYS A 281 12.42 -8.98 25.69
CA LYS A 281 13.52 -8.85 26.65
C LYS A 281 13.04 -8.56 28.07
N ASN A 282 11.85 -7.96 28.19
CA ASN A 282 11.23 -7.55 29.43
C ASN A 282 9.97 -8.35 29.79
N ASN A 283 9.70 -9.45 29.07
CA ASN A 283 8.53 -10.32 29.25
C ASN A 283 7.18 -9.56 29.27
N LEU A 284 7.02 -8.55 28.43
CA LEU A 284 5.79 -7.76 28.31
C LEU A 284 4.83 -8.41 27.31
N THR A 285 3.59 -8.66 27.75
CA THR A 285 2.54 -9.26 26.91
C THR A 285 1.78 -8.23 26.09
N ASP A 286 1.80 -6.96 26.50
CA ASP A 286 1.15 -5.85 25.83
C ASP A 286 2.07 -4.60 25.81
N ASN A 287 1.51 -3.44 25.48
CA ASN A 287 2.27 -2.20 25.35
C ASN A 287 2.22 -1.32 26.62
N ALA A 288 1.64 -1.80 27.71
CA ALA A 288 1.50 -1.05 28.94
C ALA A 288 2.83 -1.02 29.72
N ILE A 289 3.25 0.18 30.13
CA ILE A 289 4.41 0.40 31.01
C ILE A 289 4.06 1.45 32.06
N SER A 290 4.64 1.31 33.25
CA SER A 290 4.43 2.23 34.38
C SER A 290 5.63 3.16 34.58
N ILE A 291 5.37 4.38 35.01
CA ILE A 291 6.45 5.32 35.40
C ILE A 291 7.26 4.70 36.54
N GLY A 292 8.58 4.76 36.46
CA GLY A 292 9.52 4.12 37.40
C GLY A 292 9.81 2.64 37.10
N GLN A 293 9.14 2.03 36.11
CA GLN A 293 9.44 0.67 35.67
C GLN A 293 10.83 0.62 34.98
N ARG A 294 11.64 -0.40 35.26
CA ARG A 294 12.97 -0.57 34.63
C ARG A 294 12.90 -1.59 33.51
N LEU A 295 13.32 -1.20 32.31
CA LEU A 295 13.35 -2.03 31.11
C LEU A 295 14.80 -2.30 30.68
N LYS A 296 15.08 -3.54 30.28
CA LYS A 296 16.29 -3.95 29.57
C LYS A 296 16.25 -3.40 28.16
N VAL A 297 17.17 -2.50 27.86
CA VAL A 297 17.25 -1.71 26.62
C VAL A 297 18.50 -1.95 25.78
N LYS A 298 19.35 -2.89 26.19
CA LYS A 298 20.43 -3.49 25.39
C LYS A 298 20.56 -4.95 25.82
#